data_AF-A0A183IUL3-F1
#
_entry.id   AF-A0A183IUL3-F1
#
_cell.length_a   1.000
_cell.length_b   1.000
_cell.length_c   1.000
_cell.angle_alpha   90.00
_cell.angle_beta   90.00
_cell.angle_gamma   90.00
#
_symmetry.space_group_name_H-M   'P 1'
#
loop_
_entity.id
_entity.type
_entity.pdbx_description
1 polymer ?
#
loop_
_entity_poly.entity_id
_entity_poly.type
_entity_poly.pdbx_seq_one_letter_code
_entity_poly.pdbx_strand_id
1 'polypeptide(L)'
;MKLATSIMKRRNDLERLRREMISETQDEFFTEKQFLALVLLYEYAFGCGLKKSHRLKKLLLKHKKILTSKIDPLVAEMKRSGELDEDATKMCKVPRYVRINTLKTSTDEVLKTLLTDGWLKLSTGNLLTQEQYMQKVRSLVNCEFLVDKHIPSILTFPPGTELHKNELVVAGKLILQDKSSCFPPMLLRARPGAKVLDICAAPGLKTSQIAAQMQNKGIISVDLNEERVATMKNLLNLYGIECCEVLCSDFLALDMASDQFSDVTHALVDPPCSGSGIYSRNEAYADRQSSMTPMRLDRLGNLQAMILKRALSICTLQRLVYSTCSTFERENEAVVQEVLDEYSDYYHLEYAFPQWTHRGMESYSFGKCCLRFSEEDLTNGFFIAVFVSNEVTNDI
;
A
#
# COMPACT_ATOMS: atom_id res chain seq x y z
N MET A 1 -3.29 17.92 -25.24
CA MET A 1 -2.24 17.66 -26.25
C MET A 1 -1.80 16.20 -26.29
N LYS A 2 -1.30 15.61 -25.18
CA LYS A 2 -0.81 14.21 -25.17
C LYS A 2 -1.79 13.15 -25.72
N LEU A 3 -3.07 13.18 -25.30
CA LEU A 3 -4.08 12.21 -25.74
C LEU A 3 -4.32 12.21 -27.27
N ALA A 4 -4.41 13.39 -27.89
CA ALA A 4 -4.63 13.51 -29.33
C ALA A 4 -3.43 12.95 -30.11
N THR A 5 -2.20 13.24 -29.66
CA THR A 5 -0.98 12.70 -30.25
C THR A 5 -0.91 11.18 -30.14
N SER A 6 -1.27 10.62 -28.97
CA SER A 6 -1.27 9.16 -28.77
C SER A 6 -2.34 8.43 -29.57
N ILE A 7 -3.53 9.01 -29.73
CA ILE A 7 -4.59 8.48 -30.59
C ILE A 7 -4.15 8.52 -32.04
N MET A 8 -3.52 9.61 -32.48
CA MET A 8 -3.04 9.76 -33.86
C MET A 8 -1.93 8.75 -34.19
N LYS A 9 -0.99 8.49 -33.27
CA LYS A 9 0.02 7.42 -33.43
C LYS A 9 -0.61 6.04 -33.65
N ARG A 10 -1.79 5.79 -33.09
CA ARG A 10 -2.47 4.47 -33.08
C ARG A 10 -3.77 4.45 -33.89
N ARG A 11 -3.92 5.40 -34.82
CA ARG A 11 -5.20 5.64 -35.52
C ARG A 11 -5.66 4.42 -36.31
N ASN A 12 -4.75 3.71 -36.97
CA ASN A 12 -5.09 2.57 -37.81
C ASN A 12 -5.65 1.39 -37.01
N ASP A 13 -5.05 1.08 -35.87
CA ASP A 13 -5.52 0.02 -34.97
C ASP A 13 -6.87 0.37 -34.35
N LEU A 14 -7.03 1.62 -33.92
CA LEU A 14 -8.28 2.10 -33.35
C LEU A 14 -9.41 2.14 -34.38
N GLU A 15 -9.14 2.47 -35.64
CA GLU A 15 -10.11 2.41 -36.74
C GLU A 15 -10.47 0.98 -37.15
N ARG A 16 -9.53 0.03 -37.04
CA ARG A 16 -9.83 -1.41 -37.20
C ARG A 16 -10.78 -1.86 -36.10
N LEU A 17 -10.43 -1.60 -34.84
CA LEU A 17 -11.30 -1.87 -33.68
C LEU A 17 -12.67 -1.22 -33.81
N ARG A 18 -12.75 0.03 -34.26
CA ARG A 18 -14.02 0.73 -34.47
C ARG A 18 -14.91 0.00 -35.48
N ARG A 19 -14.35 -0.46 -36.61
CA ARG A 19 -15.11 -1.21 -37.63
C ARG A 19 -15.64 -2.54 -37.08
N GLU A 20 -14.83 -3.26 -36.32
CA GLU A 20 -15.25 -4.50 -35.66
C GLU A 20 -16.36 -4.25 -34.65
N MET A 21 -16.27 -3.16 -33.87
CA MET A 21 -17.33 -2.75 -32.96
C MET A 21 -18.63 -2.41 -33.70
N ILE A 22 -18.57 -1.75 -34.86
CA ILE A 22 -19.76 -1.48 -35.69
C ILE A 22 -20.41 -2.80 -36.14
N SER A 23 -19.62 -3.76 -36.62
CA SER A 23 -20.17 -5.04 -37.11
C SER A 23 -20.78 -5.91 -36.02
N GLU A 24 -20.17 -5.95 -34.84
CA GLU A 24 -20.57 -6.85 -33.75
C GLU A 24 -21.69 -6.25 -32.88
N THR A 25 -21.72 -4.93 -32.73
CA THR A 25 -22.68 -4.27 -31.83
C THR A 25 -23.86 -3.61 -32.52
N GLN A 26 -23.70 -3.25 -33.80
CA GLN A 26 -24.63 -2.40 -34.57
C GLN A 26 -25.00 -1.08 -33.84
N ASP A 27 -24.18 -0.64 -32.89
CA ASP A 27 -24.45 0.55 -32.09
C ASP A 27 -24.01 1.79 -32.87
N GLU A 28 -24.99 2.65 -33.20
CA GLU A 28 -24.81 3.85 -34.02
C GLU A 28 -23.73 4.78 -33.48
N PHE A 29 -23.42 4.73 -32.18
CA PHE A 29 -22.34 5.53 -31.60
C PHE A 29 -20.99 5.34 -32.31
N PHE A 30 -20.61 4.10 -32.63
CA PHE A 30 -19.31 3.82 -33.26
C PHE A 30 -19.26 4.30 -34.71
N THR A 31 -20.44 4.40 -35.35
CA THR A 31 -20.60 4.92 -36.72
C THR A 31 -20.65 6.45 -36.73
N GLU A 32 -21.55 7.06 -35.97
CA GLU A 32 -21.85 8.49 -36.00
C GLU A 32 -20.83 9.36 -35.26
N LYS A 33 -20.21 8.84 -34.20
CA LYS A 33 -19.31 9.60 -33.33
C LYS A 33 -17.86 9.15 -33.50
N GLN A 34 -17.39 9.08 -34.75
CA GLN A 34 -16.07 8.56 -35.13
C GLN A 34 -14.94 8.95 -34.17
N PHE A 35 -14.65 10.25 -34.02
CA PHE A 35 -13.53 10.70 -33.18
C PHE A 35 -13.72 10.36 -31.70
N LEU A 36 -14.95 10.47 -31.19
CA LEU A 36 -15.26 10.15 -29.80
C LEU A 36 -15.19 8.64 -29.54
N ALA A 37 -15.53 7.83 -30.55
CA ALA A 37 -15.36 6.38 -30.52
C ALA A 37 -13.88 5.98 -30.53
N LEU A 38 -13.02 6.66 -31.29
CA LEU A 38 -11.57 6.42 -31.23
C LEU A 38 -11.00 6.80 -29.86
N VAL A 39 -11.43 7.93 -29.28
CA VAL A 39 -11.06 8.32 -27.91
C VAL A 39 -11.54 7.27 -26.90
N LEU A 40 -12.77 6.79 -27.03
CA LEU A 40 -13.37 5.76 -26.18
C LEU A 40 -12.56 4.46 -26.23
N LEU A 41 -12.24 3.97 -27.43
CA LEU A 41 -11.49 2.74 -27.66
C LEU A 41 -10.05 2.88 -27.16
N TYR A 42 -9.41 4.03 -27.39
CA TYR A 42 -8.09 4.32 -26.86
C TYR A 42 -8.10 4.37 -25.34
N GLU A 43 -9.05 5.06 -24.73
CA GLU A 43 -9.16 5.16 -23.27
C GLU A 43 -9.47 3.81 -22.61
N TYR A 44 -10.20 2.94 -23.30
CA TYR A 44 -10.44 1.57 -22.85
C TYR A 44 -9.17 0.70 -22.95
N ALA A 45 -8.48 0.75 -24.08
CA ALA A 45 -7.31 -0.09 -24.36
C ALA A 45 -6.05 0.36 -23.62
N PHE A 46 -5.84 1.67 -23.49
CA PHE A 46 -4.57 2.28 -23.07
C PHE A 46 -4.71 3.40 -22.03
N GLY A 47 -5.92 3.91 -21.80
CA GLY A 47 -6.15 5.05 -20.92
C GLY A 47 -6.55 4.69 -19.49
N CYS A 48 -6.87 5.72 -18.71
CA CYS A 48 -7.28 5.59 -17.30
C CYS A 48 -8.81 5.57 -17.13
N GLY A 49 -9.55 5.32 -18.22
CA GLY A 49 -11.00 5.38 -18.28
C GLY A 49 -11.56 6.81 -18.42
N LEU A 50 -12.76 6.92 -19.00
CA LEU A 50 -13.42 8.20 -19.26
C LEU A 50 -14.01 8.82 -17.99
N LYS A 51 -13.19 9.46 -17.17
CA LYS A 51 -13.54 9.95 -15.82
C LYS A 51 -14.80 10.82 -15.75
N LYS A 52 -15.17 11.57 -16.80
CA LYS A 52 -16.22 12.62 -16.76
C LYS A 52 -17.50 12.36 -17.58
N SER A 53 -17.58 11.31 -18.39
CA SER A 53 -18.74 11.13 -19.29
C SER A 53 -19.57 9.90 -18.94
N HIS A 54 -20.65 10.13 -18.19
CA HIS A 54 -21.58 9.09 -17.75
C HIS A 54 -22.22 8.31 -18.92
N ARG A 55 -22.47 9.00 -20.04
CA ARG A 55 -23.02 8.41 -21.28
C ARG A 55 -22.03 7.45 -21.94
N LEU A 56 -20.75 7.83 -22.03
CA LEU A 56 -19.72 7.01 -22.65
C LEU A 56 -19.33 5.81 -21.77
N LYS A 57 -19.32 5.99 -20.44
CA LYS A 57 -19.13 4.87 -19.50
C LYS A 57 -20.22 3.81 -19.63
N LYS A 58 -21.50 4.22 -19.70
CA LYS A 58 -22.63 3.29 -19.90
C LYS A 58 -22.49 2.49 -21.19
N LEU A 59 -21.97 3.12 -22.24
CA LEU A 59 -21.72 2.47 -23.53
C LEU A 59 -20.57 1.45 -23.45
N LEU A 60 -19.46 1.76 -22.75
CA LEU A 60 -18.38 0.80 -22.49
C LEU A 60 -18.89 -0.42 -21.74
N LEU A 61 -19.68 -0.20 -20.67
CA LEU A 61 -20.24 -1.27 -19.87
C LEU A 61 -21.21 -2.16 -20.67
N LYS A 62 -22.03 -1.55 -21.52
CA LYS A 62 -22.97 -2.26 -22.42
C LYS A 62 -22.23 -3.26 -23.31
N HIS A 63 -21.06 -2.88 -23.83
CA HIS A 63 -20.31 -3.66 -24.83
C HIS A 63 -19.03 -4.31 -24.28
N LYS A 64 -18.87 -4.37 -22.95
CA LYS A 64 -17.62 -4.79 -22.28
C LYS A 64 -17.11 -6.14 -22.78
N LYS A 65 -17.98 -7.15 -22.93
CA LYS A 65 -17.57 -8.50 -23.37
C LYS A 65 -16.89 -8.50 -24.74
N ILE A 66 -17.45 -7.73 -25.67
CA ILE A 66 -16.94 -7.62 -27.05
C ILE A 66 -15.66 -6.79 -27.04
N LEU A 67 -15.64 -5.69 -26.31
CA LEU A 67 -14.45 -4.85 -26.16
C LEU A 67 -13.28 -5.65 -25.59
N THR A 68 -13.48 -6.38 -24.49
CA THR A 68 -12.44 -7.24 -23.88
C THR A 68 -11.97 -8.32 -24.86
N SER A 69 -12.87 -9.02 -25.55
CA SER A 69 -12.46 -10.11 -26.46
C SER A 69 -11.65 -9.65 -27.67
N LYS A 70 -11.83 -8.41 -28.13
CA LYS A 70 -11.10 -7.84 -29.28
C LYS A 70 -9.89 -7.02 -28.88
N ILE A 71 -9.96 -6.29 -27.77
CA ILE A 71 -8.89 -5.38 -27.33
C ILE A 71 -7.77 -6.14 -26.62
N ASP A 72 -8.08 -7.15 -25.80
CA ASP A 72 -7.05 -7.87 -25.04
C ASP A 72 -6.01 -8.57 -25.94
N PRO A 73 -6.40 -9.25 -27.04
CA PRO A 73 -5.42 -9.83 -27.97
C PRO A 73 -4.54 -8.78 -28.64
N LEU A 74 -5.11 -7.63 -29.02
CA LEU A 74 -4.38 -6.53 -29.64
C LEU A 74 -3.38 -5.90 -28.68
N VAL A 75 -3.80 -5.62 -27.44
CA VAL A 75 -2.90 -5.12 -26.40
C VAL A 75 -1.78 -6.14 -26.11
N ALA A 76 -2.09 -7.44 -26.13
CA ALA A 76 -1.10 -8.51 -25.93
C ALA A 76 -0.13 -8.68 -27.11
N GLU A 77 -0.59 -8.51 -28.35
CA GLU A 77 0.25 -8.49 -29.55
C GLU A 77 1.17 -7.26 -29.56
N MET A 78 0.64 -6.08 -29.24
CA MET A 78 1.42 -4.84 -29.17
C MET A 78 2.45 -4.83 -28.03
N LYS A 79 2.18 -5.54 -26.93
CA LYS A 79 3.17 -5.80 -25.87
C LYS A 79 4.32 -6.68 -26.35
N ARG A 80 4.08 -7.57 -27.32
CA ARG A 80 5.09 -8.48 -27.88
C ARG A 80 5.90 -7.83 -29.00
N SER A 81 5.33 -6.87 -29.75
CA SER A 81 6.02 -6.16 -30.84
C SER A 81 6.94 -5.02 -30.37
N GLY A 82 6.91 -4.64 -29.09
CA GLY A 82 7.72 -3.53 -28.57
C GLY A 82 7.22 -2.14 -28.99
N GLU A 83 6.04 -2.02 -29.60
CA GLU A 83 5.45 -0.75 -30.08
C GLU A 83 4.72 0.06 -28.98
N LEU A 84 4.81 -0.39 -27.74
CA LEU A 84 4.54 0.45 -26.58
C LEU A 84 5.84 1.18 -26.25
N ASP A 85 5.83 2.53 -26.30
CA ASP A 85 6.98 3.40 -25.94
C ASP A 85 7.78 2.73 -24.81
N GLU A 86 9.06 2.42 -25.05
CA GLU A 86 9.92 1.64 -24.14
C GLU A 86 10.14 2.31 -22.77
N ASP A 87 9.72 3.56 -22.59
CA ASP A 87 9.63 4.23 -21.29
C ASP A 87 8.50 3.68 -20.39
N ALA A 88 7.49 3.01 -20.97
CA ALA A 88 6.38 2.41 -20.24
C ALA A 88 6.68 0.99 -19.71
N THR A 89 7.77 0.36 -20.16
CA THR A 89 8.11 -1.05 -19.89
C THR A 89 8.89 -1.30 -18.60
N LYS A 90 9.14 -0.28 -17.76
CA LYS A 90 9.06 -0.48 -16.30
C LYS A 90 7.58 -0.45 -15.89
N MET A 91 6.83 -1.45 -16.36
CA MET A 91 5.49 -1.71 -15.87
C MET A 91 5.62 -2.05 -14.38
N CYS A 92 5.16 -1.14 -13.52
CA CYS A 92 4.96 -1.44 -12.11
C CYS A 92 4.02 -2.67 -12.06
N LYS A 93 4.53 -3.84 -11.66
CA LYS A 93 3.73 -5.06 -11.61
C LYS A 93 2.85 -5.11 -10.36
N VAL A 94 3.17 -4.29 -9.36
CA VAL A 94 2.46 -4.21 -8.08
C VAL A 94 1.13 -3.47 -8.27
N PRO A 95 0.01 -4.04 -7.80
CA PRO A 95 -1.30 -3.39 -7.78
C PRO A 95 -1.28 -2.04 -7.07
N ARG A 96 -2.25 -1.19 -7.39
CA ARG A 96 -2.47 0.05 -6.63
C ARG A 96 -3.38 -0.24 -5.44
N TYR A 97 -2.80 -0.21 -4.24
CA TYR A 97 -3.55 -0.32 -3.00
C TYR A 97 -4.01 1.03 -2.48
N VAL A 98 -5.21 1.03 -1.91
CA VAL A 98 -5.83 2.19 -1.27
C VAL A 98 -6.51 1.75 0.00
N ARG A 99 -6.19 2.40 1.12
CA ARG A 99 -6.85 2.18 2.40
C ARG A 99 -8.02 3.15 2.56
N ILE A 100 -9.15 2.64 3.03
CA ILE A 100 -10.33 3.40 3.43
C ILE A 100 -10.05 4.04 4.79
N ASN A 101 -10.27 5.35 4.89
CA ASN A 101 -10.20 6.07 6.16
C ASN A 101 -11.53 5.92 6.91
N THR A 102 -11.58 4.96 7.84
CA THR A 102 -12.79 4.64 8.62
C THR A 102 -13.17 5.72 9.63
N LEU A 103 -12.35 6.76 9.83
CA LEU A 103 -12.74 7.94 10.63
C LEU A 103 -13.66 8.88 9.84
N LYS A 104 -13.56 8.91 8.50
CA LYS A 104 -14.26 9.89 7.66
C LYS A 104 -15.38 9.32 6.80
N THR A 105 -15.45 7.99 6.65
CA THR A 105 -16.45 7.32 5.80
C THR A 105 -16.53 5.83 6.15
N SER A 106 -17.59 5.18 5.71
CA SER A 106 -17.72 3.72 5.80
C SER A 106 -17.26 3.02 4.53
N THR A 107 -16.94 1.72 4.64
CA THR A 107 -16.65 0.89 3.47
C THR A 107 -17.81 0.90 2.47
N ASP A 108 -19.06 0.81 2.95
CA ASP A 108 -20.23 0.76 2.09
C ASP A 108 -20.43 2.05 1.29
N GLU A 109 -20.21 3.21 1.90
CA GLU A 109 -20.27 4.51 1.23
C GLU A 109 -19.22 4.63 0.13
N VAL A 110 -17.99 4.22 0.40
CA VAL A 110 -16.91 4.20 -0.59
C VAL A 110 -17.26 3.27 -1.74
N LEU A 111 -17.71 2.04 -1.44
CA LEU A 111 -18.09 1.07 -2.46
C LEU A 111 -19.23 1.62 -3.34
N LYS A 112 -20.28 2.20 -2.74
CA LYS A 112 -21.39 2.81 -3.47
C LYS A 112 -20.93 3.95 -4.38
N THR A 113 -20.02 4.79 -3.87
CA THR A 113 -19.45 5.90 -4.64
C THR A 113 -18.65 5.38 -5.83
N LEU A 114 -17.74 4.42 -5.61
CA LEU A 114 -16.94 3.83 -6.69
C LEU A 114 -17.83 3.15 -7.75
N LEU A 115 -18.87 2.42 -7.35
CA LEU A 115 -19.83 1.82 -8.28
C LEU A 115 -20.57 2.89 -9.10
N THR A 116 -20.96 4.00 -8.47
CA THR A 116 -21.60 5.14 -9.14
C THR A 116 -20.62 5.82 -10.11
N ASP A 117 -19.34 5.89 -9.75
CA ASP A 117 -18.26 6.39 -10.60
C ASP A 117 -17.92 5.45 -11.77
N GLY A 118 -18.58 4.28 -11.85
CA GLY A 118 -18.43 3.31 -12.93
C GLY A 118 -17.31 2.30 -12.71
N TRP A 119 -16.77 2.20 -11.48
CA TRP A 119 -15.90 1.09 -11.11
C TRP A 119 -16.69 -0.20 -10.96
N LEU A 120 -16.07 -1.31 -11.31
CA LEU A 120 -16.63 -2.64 -11.20
C LEU A 120 -15.95 -3.38 -10.05
N LYS A 121 -16.71 -3.63 -8.98
CA LYS A 121 -16.24 -4.48 -7.89
C LYS A 121 -16.26 -5.94 -8.32
N LEU A 122 -15.10 -6.58 -8.35
CA LEU A 122 -15.02 -8.03 -8.51
C LEU A 122 -15.28 -8.72 -7.17
N SER A 123 -16.12 -9.75 -7.18
CA SER A 123 -16.36 -10.58 -6.00
C SER A 123 -15.15 -11.46 -5.71
N THR A 124 -14.48 -11.24 -4.59
CA THR A 124 -13.57 -12.20 -3.98
C THR A 124 -14.42 -13.19 -3.19
N GLY A 125 -14.81 -14.30 -3.80
CA GLY A 125 -15.58 -15.33 -3.10
C GLY A 125 -14.82 -15.82 -1.87
N ASN A 126 -15.55 -16.22 -0.82
CA ASN A 126 -14.98 -16.60 0.49
C ASN A 126 -14.06 -17.86 0.46
N LEU A 127 -13.93 -18.53 -0.69
CA LEU A 127 -13.23 -19.82 -0.85
C LEU A 127 -11.98 -19.74 -1.74
N LEU A 128 -11.52 -18.56 -2.14
CA LEU A 128 -10.33 -18.46 -2.99
C LEU A 128 -9.06 -18.86 -2.20
N THR A 129 -8.31 -19.83 -2.72
CA THR A 129 -6.95 -20.10 -2.26
C THR A 129 -6.07 -18.86 -2.43
N GLN A 130 -4.93 -18.79 -1.74
CA GLN A 130 -4.00 -17.66 -1.90
C GLN A 130 -3.60 -17.48 -3.37
N GLU A 131 -3.32 -18.57 -4.07
CA GLU A 131 -2.94 -18.54 -5.48
C GLU A 131 -4.06 -18.02 -6.37
N GLN A 132 -5.30 -18.49 -6.17
CA GLN A 132 -6.47 -18.00 -6.93
C GLN A 132 -6.74 -16.52 -6.66
N TYR A 133 -6.55 -16.07 -5.42
CA TYR A 133 -6.65 -14.64 -5.08
C TYR A 133 -5.60 -13.82 -5.83
N MET A 134 -4.33 -14.24 -5.80
CA MET A 134 -3.24 -13.55 -6.50
C MET A 134 -3.45 -13.54 -8.01
N GLN A 135 -3.91 -14.64 -8.61
CA GLN A 135 -4.28 -14.68 -10.04
C GLN A 135 -5.38 -13.68 -10.37
N LYS A 136 -6.40 -13.56 -9.50
CA LYS A 136 -7.49 -12.59 -9.69
C LYS A 136 -7.03 -11.14 -9.56
N VAL A 137 -6.12 -10.86 -8.64
CA VAL A 137 -5.51 -9.53 -8.52
C VAL A 137 -4.69 -9.21 -9.77
N ARG A 138 -3.90 -10.17 -10.28
CA ARG A 138 -3.11 -10.02 -11.52
C ARG A 138 -3.98 -9.83 -12.76
N SER A 139 -5.19 -10.39 -12.77
CA SER A 139 -6.13 -10.26 -13.89
C SER A 139 -6.98 -8.99 -13.84
N LEU A 140 -6.81 -8.14 -12.83
CA LEU A 140 -7.57 -6.88 -12.75
C LEU A 140 -7.28 -6.01 -13.97
N VAL A 141 -8.33 -5.63 -14.68
CA VAL A 141 -8.24 -4.69 -15.81
C VAL A 141 -8.78 -3.31 -15.44
N ASN A 142 -8.59 -2.34 -16.34
CA ASN A 142 -9.04 -0.96 -16.13
C ASN A 142 -10.50 -0.88 -15.68
N CYS A 143 -10.77 0.03 -14.74
CA CYS A 143 -12.08 0.23 -14.10
C CYS A 143 -12.58 -0.93 -13.22
N GLU A 144 -11.76 -1.93 -12.92
CA GLU A 144 -12.07 -2.96 -11.92
C GLU A 144 -11.35 -2.71 -10.60
N PHE A 145 -11.91 -3.22 -9.52
CA PHE A 145 -11.27 -3.25 -8.23
C PHE A 145 -11.81 -4.40 -7.38
N LEU A 146 -11.08 -4.74 -6.32
CA LEU A 146 -11.53 -5.70 -5.31
C LEU A 146 -11.28 -5.17 -3.90
N VAL A 147 -11.96 -5.75 -2.92
CA VAL A 147 -11.65 -5.56 -1.51
C VAL A 147 -10.56 -6.58 -1.16
N ASP A 148 -9.52 -6.14 -0.48
CA ASP A 148 -8.40 -7.00 -0.13
C ASP A 148 -8.84 -8.13 0.81
N LYS A 149 -8.33 -9.34 0.54
CA LYS A 149 -8.65 -10.54 1.32
C LYS A 149 -8.17 -10.46 2.78
N HIS A 150 -7.05 -9.79 3.04
CA HIS A 150 -6.41 -9.79 4.36
C HIS A 150 -6.85 -8.61 5.21
N ILE A 151 -7.05 -7.44 4.60
CA ILE A 151 -7.43 -6.22 5.31
C ILE A 151 -8.69 -5.64 4.65
N PRO A 152 -9.89 -5.81 5.25
CA PRO A 152 -11.17 -5.41 4.63
C PRO A 152 -11.30 -3.92 4.30
N SER A 153 -10.50 -3.07 4.94
CA SER A 153 -10.44 -1.63 4.66
C SER A 153 -9.49 -1.28 3.51
N ILE A 154 -8.91 -2.26 2.80
CA ILE A 154 -8.06 -2.01 1.63
C ILE A 154 -8.81 -2.37 0.36
N LEU A 155 -8.70 -1.49 -0.63
CA LEU A 155 -9.13 -1.68 -2.00
C LEU A 155 -7.92 -1.88 -2.89
N THR A 156 -8.01 -2.85 -3.80
CA THR A 156 -6.95 -3.21 -4.73
C THR A 156 -7.39 -2.89 -6.14
N PHE A 157 -6.58 -2.09 -6.83
CA PHE A 157 -6.81 -1.64 -8.20
C PHE A 157 -5.69 -2.14 -9.12
N PRO A 158 -5.93 -2.21 -10.44
CA PRO A 158 -4.89 -2.55 -11.41
C PRO A 158 -3.62 -1.71 -11.23
N PRO A 159 -2.44 -2.27 -11.56
CA PRO A 159 -1.21 -1.49 -11.58
C PRO A 159 -1.33 -0.26 -12.48
N GLY A 160 -0.69 0.85 -12.08
CA GLY A 160 -0.75 2.11 -12.83
C GLY A 160 -2.03 2.93 -12.65
N THR A 161 -3.02 2.46 -11.88
CA THR A 161 -4.24 3.24 -11.63
C THR A 161 -3.93 4.58 -10.95
N GLU A 162 -4.26 5.69 -11.62
CA GLU A 162 -4.07 7.05 -11.11
C GLU A 162 -5.27 7.54 -10.28
N LEU A 163 -5.10 7.53 -8.95
CA LEU A 163 -6.13 7.95 -7.99
C LEU A 163 -5.80 9.25 -7.25
N HIS A 164 -4.64 9.88 -7.49
CA HIS A 164 -4.20 11.06 -6.71
C HIS A 164 -5.17 12.25 -6.82
N LYS A 165 -5.91 12.35 -7.93
CA LYS A 165 -6.92 13.39 -8.20
C LYS A 165 -8.35 12.91 -7.95
N ASN A 166 -8.54 11.69 -7.46
CA ASN A 166 -9.87 11.18 -7.14
C ASN A 166 -10.44 11.97 -5.94
N GLU A 167 -11.71 12.34 -5.99
CA GLU A 167 -12.35 13.17 -4.98
C GLU A 167 -12.31 12.54 -3.58
N LEU A 168 -12.43 11.22 -3.47
CA LEU A 168 -12.32 10.53 -2.19
C LEU A 168 -10.90 10.59 -1.62
N VAL A 169 -9.87 10.60 -2.48
CA VAL A 169 -8.46 10.76 -2.06
C VAL A 169 -8.20 12.19 -1.62
N VAL A 170 -8.61 13.17 -2.43
CA VAL A 170 -8.46 14.60 -2.12
C VAL A 170 -9.23 14.99 -0.86
N ALA A 171 -10.37 14.35 -0.59
CA ALA A 171 -11.14 14.55 0.63
C ALA A 171 -10.58 13.78 1.85
N GLY A 172 -9.50 13.01 1.70
CA GLY A 172 -8.91 12.21 2.78
C GLY A 172 -9.76 11.00 3.23
N LYS A 173 -10.76 10.61 2.44
CA LYS A 173 -11.58 9.39 2.65
C LYS A 173 -10.88 8.13 2.17
N LEU A 174 -10.02 8.26 1.17
CA LEU A 174 -9.15 7.22 0.65
C LEU A 174 -7.69 7.62 0.80
N ILE A 175 -6.85 6.71 1.26
CA ILE A 175 -5.44 6.93 1.55
C ILE A 175 -4.60 5.98 0.69
N LEU A 176 -3.70 6.55 -0.11
CA LEU A 176 -2.82 5.75 -0.97
C LEU A 176 -1.69 5.17 -0.13
N GLN A 177 -1.77 3.88 0.16
CA GLN A 177 -0.82 3.19 1.03
C GLN A 177 -0.64 1.76 0.51
N ASP A 178 0.60 1.32 0.39
CA ASP A 178 0.89 -0.07 0.01
C ASP A 178 0.30 -1.04 1.03
N LYS A 179 -0.12 -2.22 0.56
CA LYS A 179 -0.70 -3.24 1.43
C LYS A 179 0.27 -3.69 2.52
N SER A 180 1.56 -3.90 2.22
CA SER A 180 2.51 -4.35 3.25
C SER A 180 2.68 -3.31 4.36
N SER A 181 2.67 -2.02 4.02
CA SER A 181 2.69 -0.90 4.98
C SER A 181 1.44 -0.81 5.86
N CYS A 182 0.35 -1.52 5.53
CA CYS A 182 -0.85 -1.58 6.36
C CYS A 182 -0.82 -2.71 7.40
N PHE A 183 0.10 -3.68 7.29
CA PHE A 183 0.21 -4.78 8.25
C PHE A 183 0.73 -4.34 9.61
N PRO A 184 1.74 -3.46 9.75
CA PRO A 184 2.27 -3.12 11.07
C PRO A 184 1.22 -2.52 12.03
N PRO A 185 0.41 -1.51 11.64
CA PRO A 185 -0.68 -1.04 12.51
C PRO A 185 -1.73 -2.12 12.81
N MET A 186 -2.05 -2.98 11.84
CA MET A 186 -2.97 -4.10 12.05
C MET A 186 -2.44 -5.08 13.10
N LEU A 187 -1.15 -5.41 13.05
CA LEU A 187 -0.49 -6.35 13.96
C LEU A 187 -0.16 -5.74 15.32
N LEU A 188 -0.09 -4.41 15.40
CA LEU A 188 0.02 -3.69 16.66
C LEU A 188 -1.20 -3.92 17.54
N ARG A 189 -2.38 -4.17 16.94
CA ARG A 189 -3.64 -4.48 17.64
C ARG A 189 -4.02 -3.46 18.73
N ALA A 190 -3.59 -2.21 18.58
CA ALA A 190 -3.95 -1.13 19.48
C ALA A 190 -5.47 -0.88 19.43
N ARG A 191 -6.09 -0.73 20.61
CA ARG A 191 -7.53 -0.48 20.78
C ARG A 191 -7.74 0.84 21.51
N PRO A 192 -8.95 1.45 21.44
CA PRO A 192 -9.27 2.61 22.27
C PRO A 192 -8.97 2.32 23.75
N GLY A 193 -8.24 3.23 24.40
CA GLY A 193 -7.76 3.06 25.78
C GLY A 193 -6.29 2.68 25.90
N ALA A 194 -5.67 2.15 24.85
CA ALA A 194 -4.22 2.05 24.78
C ALA A 194 -3.57 3.42 24.55
N LYS A 195 -2.28 3.52 24.83
CA LYS A 195 -1.41 4.63 24.46
C LYS A 195 -0.34 4.10 23.51
N VAL A 196 -0.29 4.67 22.31
CA VAL A 196 0.63 4.23 21.25
C VAL A 196 1.73 5.25 21.02
N LEU A 197 2.96 4.76 20.92
CA LEU A 197 4.12 5.51 20.45
C LEU A 197 4.50 5.06 19.03
N ASP A 198 4.37 5.96 18.05
CA ASP A 198 4.77 5.74 16.66
C ASP A 198 6.12 6.40 16.40
N ILE A 199 7.16 5.59 16.18
CA ILE A 199 8.56 6.01 16.13
C ILE A 199 9.03 6.03 14.68
N CYS A 200 9.67 7.14 14.28
CA CYS A 200 10.00 7.46 12.89
C CYS A 200 8.73 7.58 12.01
N ALA A 201 7.69 8.19 12.59
CA ALA A 201 6.32 8.12 12.10
C ALA A 201 6.06 8.86 10.78
N ALA A 202 6.84 9.87 10.44
CA ALA A 202 6.53 10.71 9.30
C ALA A 202 6.65 9.91 7.98
N PRO A 203 5.80 10.13 6.96
CA PRO A 203 4.81 11.19 6.83
C PRO A 203 3.44 10.86 7.47
N GLY A 204 3.33 9.87 8.36
CA GLY A 204 2.13 9.64 9.17
C GLY A 204 1.08 8.69 8.57
N LEU A 205 1.41 7.92 7.53
CA LEU A 205 0.46 6.96 6.95
C LEU A 205 0.10 5.84 7.94
N LYS A 206 1.09 5.29 8.65
CA LYS A 206 0.86 4.27 9.69
C LYS A 206 0.16 4.87 10.91
N THR A 207 0.58 6.06 11.35
CA THR A 207 -0.10 6.85 12.38
C THR A 207 -1.58 7.02 12.08
N SER A 208 -1.93 7.36 10.83
CA SER A 208 -3.33 7.53 10.44
C SER A 208 -4.16 6.27 10.47
N GLN A 209 -3.52 5.11 10.31
CA GLN A 209 -4.17 3.82 10.44
C GLN A 209 -4.36 3.45 11.92
N ILE A 210 -3.35 3.70 12.77
CA ILE A 210 -3.45 3.51 14.21
C ILE A 210 -4.58 4.39 14.78
N ALA A 211 -4.63 5.68 14.39
CA ALA A 211 -5.68 6.61 14.82
C ALA A 211 -7.08 6.10 14.46
N ALA A 212 -7.25 5.53 13.27
CA ALA A 212 -8.52 4.94 12.86
C ALA A 212 -8.91 3.71 13.70
N GLN A 213 -7.96 2.85 14.06
CA GLN A 213 -8.19 1.68 14.92
C GLN A 213 -8.51 2.06 16.36
N MET A 214 -7.88 3.13 16.87
CA MET A 214 -8.06 3.64 18.23
C MET A 214 -9.22 4.63 18.37
N GLN A 215 -10.02 4.83 17.31
CA GLN A 215 -11.14 5.77 17.29
C GLN A 215 -10.71 7.19 17.69
N ASN A 216 -9.58 7.64 17.13
CA ASN A 216 -9.00 8.95 17.32
C ASN A 216 -8.70 9.24 18.81
N LYS A 217 -7.92 8.37 19.47
CA LYS A 217 -7.44 8.54 20.85
C LYS A 217 -6.00 8.05 21.02
N GLY A 218 -5.21 8.73 21.86
CA GLY A 218 -4.04 8.16 22.54
C GLY A 218 -2.79 7.86 21.71
N ILE A 219 -2.32 8.78 20.85
CA ILE A 219 -1.12 8.56 20.03
C ILE A 219 -0.07 9.65 20.27
N ILE A 220 1.19 9.25 20.41
CA ILE A 220 2.36 10.11 20.32
C ILE A 220 3.16 9.66 19.10
N SER A 221 3.54 10.58 18.23
CA SER A 221 4.36 10.31 17.05
C SER A 221 5.64 11.13 17.09
N VAL A 222 6.75 10.46 16.82
CA VAL A 222 8.09 11.07 16.84
C VAL A 222 8.74 10.89 15.48
N ASP A 223 9.26 11.96 14.90
CA ASP A 223 10.16 11.89 13.75
C ASP A 223 11.20 13.02 13.84
N LEU A 224 12.40 12.77 13.33
CA LEU A 224 13.52 13.70 13.42
C LEU A 224 13.45 14.79 12.34
N ASN A 225 12.87 14.51 11.18
CA ASN A 225 12.95 15.39 10.02
C ASN A 225 11.79 16.39 9.99
N GLU A 226 12.11 17.67 10.16
CA GLU A 226 11.13 18.76 10.25
C GLU A 226 10.21 18.87 9.02
N GLU A 227 10.74 18.73 7.80
CA GLU A 227 9.94 18.79 6.57
C GLU A 227 8.95 17.62 6.46
N ARG A 228 9.38 16.42 6.84
CA ARG A 228 8.52 15.23 6.90
C ARG A 228 7.47 15.39 8.00
N VAL A 229 7.81 15.97 9.15
CA VAL A 229 6.87 16.30 10.23
C VAL A 229 5.83 17.32 9.77
N ALA A 230 6.23 18.36 9.05
CA ALA A 230 5.29 19.32 8.46
C ALA A 230 4.32 18.64 7.49
N THR A 231 4.83 17.74 6.64
CA THR A 231 4.01 16.91 5.75
C THR A 231 3.05 16.02 6.54
N MET A 232 3.53 15.38 7.61
CA MET A 232 2.73 14.55 8.50
C MET A 232 1.59 15.36 9.11
N LYS A 233 1.84 16.53 9.70
CA LYS A 233 0.81 17.40 10.28
C LYS A 233 -0.28 17.75 9.26
N ASN A 234 0.10 18.06 8.02
CA ASN A 234 -0.84 18.34 6.94
C ASN A 234 -1.71 17.11 6.58
N LEU A 235 -1.10 15.93 6.49
CA LEU A 235 -1.81 14.68 6.20
C LEU A 235 -2.72 14.26 7.34
N LEU A 236 -2.28 14.36 8.59
CA LEU A 236 -3.09 14.05 9.77
C LEU A 236 -4.34 14.94 9.81
N ASN A 237 -4.19 16.25 9.56
CA ASN A 237 -5.31 17.18 9.45
C ASN A 237 -6.26 16.80 8.31
N LEU A 238 -5.73 16.50 7.12
CA LEU A 238 -6.53 16.03 5.98
C LEU A 238 -7.34 14.77 6.31
N TYR A 239 -6.74 13.84 7.05
CA TYR A 239 -7.35 12.58 7.45
C TYR A 239 -8.24 12.68 8.69
N GLY A 240 -8.37 13.87 9.29
CA GLY A 240 -9.25 14.12 10.44
C GLY A 240 -8.73 13.52 11.75
N ILE A 241 -7.42 13.54 11.96
CA ILE A 241 -6.77 12.97 13.15
C ILE A 241 -6.50 14.08 14.14
N GLU A 242 -7.03 13.91 15.35
CA GLU A 242 -6.98 14.91 16.43
C GLU A 242 -6.24 14.38 17.66
N CYS A 243 -6.01 13.06 17.72
CA CYS A 243 -5.48 12.38 18.89
C CYS A 243 -3.98 12.16 18.92
N CYS A 244 -3.28 12.77 17.97
CA CYS A 244 -1.86 12.55 17.75
C CYS A 244 -1.07 13.76 18.22
N GLU A 245 -0.29 13.57 19.28
CA GLU A 245 0.79 14.49 19.62
C GLU A 245 1.96 14.23 18.68
N VAL A 246 2.46 15.26 17.98
CA VAL A 246 3.56 15.13 17.01
C VAL A 246 4.80 15.85 17.50
N LEU A 247 5.83 15.08 17.84
CA LEU A 247 7.12 15.55 18.31
C LEU A 247 8.15 15.52 17.17
N CYS A 248 8.74 16.69 16.88
CA CYS A 248 9.88 16.79 15.97
C CYS A 248 11.17 16.68 16.78
N SER A 249 11.68 15.47 16.97
CA SER A 249 12.79 15.23 17.89
C SER A 249 13.54 13.94 17.53
N ASP A 250 14.80 13.84 17.97
CA ASP A 250 15.52 12.57 17.94
C ASP A 250 14.95 11.64 19.02
N PHE A 251 14.36 10.53 18.60
CA PHE A 251 13.80 9.53 19.51
C PHE A 251 14.85 9.00 20.50
N LEU A 252 16.11 8.84 20.08
CA LEU A 252 17.18 8.34 20.95
C LEU A 252 17.54 9.33 22.06
N ALA A 253 17.21 10.62 21.89
CA ALA A 253 17.47 11.68 22.86
C ALA A 253 16.29 11.97 23.80
N LEU A 254 15.12 11.36 23.58
CA LEU A 254 13.95 11.57 24.43
C LEU A 254 14.12 10.88 25.79
N ASP A 255 13.65 11.54 26.85
CA ASP A 255 13.60 10.97 28.18
C ASP A 255 12.37 10.05 28.32
N MET A 256 12.61 8.75 28.13
CA MET A 256 11.57 7.72 28.23
C MET A 256 11.09 7.48 29.66
N ALA A 257 11.77 8.02 30.68
CA ALA A 257 11.32 7.96 32.07
C ALA A 257 10.38 9.10 32.46
N SER A 258 10.16 10.07 31.55
CA SER A 258 9.23 11.16 31.80
C SER A 258 7.77 10.68 31.85
N ASP A 259 6.93 11.42 32.58
CA ASP A 259 5.50 11.10 32.73
C ASP A 259 4.77 10.99 31.38
N GLN A 260 5.26 11.65 30.33
CA GLN A 260 4.67 11.62 28.98
C GLN A 260 4.63 10.22 28.36
N PHE A 261 5.61 9.37 28.67
CA PHE A 261 5.71 8.01 28.11
C PHE A 261 5.34 6.91 29.11
N SER A 262 4.99 7.29 30.35
CA SER A 262 4.73 6.37 31.46
C SER A 262 3.52 5.45 31.27
N ASP A 263 2.60 5.79 30.37
CA ASP A 263 1.39 5.02 30.05
C ASP A 263 1.47 4.31 28.69
N VAL A 264 2.59 4.40 27.97
CA VAL A 264 2.78 3.78 26.65
C VAL A 264 2.77 2.26 26.77
N THR A 265 1.77 1.63 26.16
CA THR A 265 1.61 0.16 26.16
C THR A 265 1.93 -0.46 24.81
N HIS A 266 1.93 0.35 23.75
CA HIS A 266 2.09 -0.12 22.37
C HIS A 266 3.09 0.77 21.63
N ALA A 267 3.98 0.17 20.85
CA ALA A 267 4.93 0.92 20.04
C ALA A 267 5.02 0.39 18.61
N LEU A 268 5.14 1.30 17.64
CA LEU A 268 5.45 0.98 16.25
C LEU A 268 6.80 1.57 15.91
N VAL A 269 7.73 0.74 15.45
CA VAL A 269 9.08 1.12 15.04
C VAL A 269 9.21 0.87 13.55
N ASP A 270 9.11 1.93 12.74
CA ASP A 270 9.30 1.91 11.27
C ASP A 270 10.50 2.81 10.89
N PRO A 271 11.72 2.40 11.25
CA PRO A 271 12.90 3.26 11.19
C PRO A 271 13.36 3.50 9.75
N PRO A 272 14.24 4.49 9.54
CA PRO A 272 14.90 4.68 8.26
C PRO A 272 15.55 3.38 7.75
N CYS A 273 15.18 2.99 6.54
CA CYS A 273 15.62 1.75 5.89
C CYS A 273 16.30 2.09 4.54
N SER A 274 17.00 1.12 3.94
CA SER A 274 17.60 1.25 2.61
C SER A 274 16.58 1.56 1.50
N GLY A 275 15.33 1.14 1.69
CA GLY A 275 14.25 1.25 0.70
C GLY A 275 14.39 0.23 -0.44
N SER A 276 15.18 -0.83 -0.23
CA SER A 276 15.46 -1.88 -1.22
C SER A 276 14.23 -2.68 -1.65
N GLY A 277 13.18 -2.71 -0.83
CA GLY A 277 11.91 -3.35 -1.15
C GLY A 277 10.93 -2.48 -1.93
N ILE A 278 11.23 -1.20 -2.18
CA ILE A 278 10.30 -0.30 -2.86
C ILE A 278 10.46 -0.47 -4.38
N TYR A 279 9.50 -1.13 -5.01
CA TYR A 279 9.50 -1.41 -6.46
C TYR A 279 8.86 -0.29 -7.30
N SER A 280 8.49 0.84 -6.68
CA SER A 280 7.77 1.95 -7.33
C SER A 280 8.67 2.88 -8.16
N ARG A 281 8.08 3.52 -9.17
CA ARG A 281 8.67 4.45 -10.16
C ARG A 281 9.27 5.76 -9.62
N ASN A 282 9.34 5.95 -8.31
CA ASN A 282 9.88 7.22 -7.78
C ASN A 282 11.40 7.21 -7.97
N GLU A 283 11.91 8.10 -8.82
CA GLU A 283 13.34 8.31 -9.10
C GLU A 283 14.14 8.45 -7.80
N ALA A 284 13.57 9.11 -6.79
CA ALA A 284 14.18 9.25 -5.46
C ALA A 284 14.49 7.92 -4.74
N TYR A 285 13.75 6.83 -5.01
CA TYR A 285 14.09 5.50 -4.47
C TYR A 285 15.10 4.76 -5.34
N ALA A 286 15.07 4.97 -6.65
CA ALA A 286 16.08 4.43 -7.55
C ALA A 286 17.48 4.96 -7.20
N ASP A 287 17.58 6.25 -6.88
CA ASP A 287 18.84 6.88 -6.43
C ASP A 287 19.30 6.39 -5.05
N ARG A 288 18.35 6.07 -4.15
CA ARG A 288 18.70 5.45 -2.86
C ARG A 288 19.25 4.06 -3.03
N GLN A 289 18.65 3.24 -3.91
CA GLN A 289 19.12 1.89 -4.19
C GLN A 289 20.48 1.89 -4.89
N SER A 290 20.72 2.81 -5.85
CA SER A 290 22.01 2.92 -6.55
C SER A 290 23.14 3.42 -5.65
N SER A 291 22.82 4.16 -4.58
CA SER A 291 23.78 4.66 -3.58
C SER A 291 23.95 3.75 -2.35
N MET A 292 23.44 2.52 -2.39
CA MET A 292 23.62 1.56 -1.30
C MET A 292 25.02 0.93 -1.32
N THR A 293 25.73 1.07 -0.20
CA THR A 293 27.03 0.43 0.05
C THR A 293 26.94 -0.46 1.29
N PRO A 294 27.80 -1.49 1.44
CA PRO A 294 27.83 -2.32 2.64
C PRO A 294 27.97 -1.49 3.93
N MET A 295 28.84 -0.48 3.93
CA MET A 295 29.03 0.41 5.08
C MET A 295 27.77 1.20 5.43
N ARG A 296 27.00 1.65 4.43
CA ARG A 296 25.73 2.35 4.67
C ARG A 296 24.67 1.40 5.23
N LEU A 297 24.61 0.17 4.71
CA LEU A 297 23.70 -0.86 5.19
C LEU A 297 23.97 -1.18 6.67
N ASP A 298 25.24 -1.27 7.07
CA ASP A 298 25.64 -1.54 8.46
C ASP A 298 25.27 -0.40 9.39
N ARG A 299 25.49 0.85 8.97
CA ARG A 299 25.05 2.02 9.74
C ARG A 299 23.55 2.05 9.95
N LEU A 300 22.77 1.67 8.92
CA LEU A 300 21.31 1.58 9.03
C LEU A 300 20.89 0.47 9.99
N GLY A 301 21.43 -0.75 9.86
CA GLY A 301 21.15 -1.85 10.78
C GLY A 301 21.47 -1.48 12.24
N ASN A 302 22.64 -0.89 12.50
CA ASN A 302 23.01 -0.46 13.85
C ASN A 302 22.06 0.62 14.40
N LEU A 303 21.66 1.60 13.57
CA LEU A 303 20.69 2.62 13.97
C LEU A 303 19.33 2.00 14.30
N GLN A 304 18.88 1.04 13.49
CA GLN A 304 17.62 0.32 13.70
C GLN A 304 17.65 -0.47 15.02
N ALA A 305 18.76 -1.16 15.32
CA ALA A 305 18.95 -1.85 16.58
C ALA A 305 18.91 -0.89 17.78
N MET A 306 19.61 0.26 17.72
CA MET A 306 19.56 1.27 18.78
C MET A 306 18.14 1.79 19.04
N ILE A 307 17.40 2.12 17.98
CA ILE A 307 16.01 2.59 18.09
C ILE A 307 15.12 1.50 18.69
N LEU A 308 15.25 0.26 18.22
CA LEU A 308 14.43 -0.85 18.69
C LEU A 308 14.69 -1.18 20.17
N LYS A 309 15.97 -1.23 20.59
CA LYS A 309 16.34 -1.42 22.00
C LYS A 309 15.80 -0.31 22.89
N ARG A 310 15.93 0.94 22.46
CA ARG A 310 15.38 2.10 23.19
C ARG A 310 13.86 2.04 23.32
N ALA A 311 13.15 1.56 22.30
CA ALA A 311 11.70 1.39 22.38
C ALA A 311 11.32 0.25 23.34
N LEU A 312 12.04 -0.87 23.32
CA LEU A 312 11.77 -2.01 24.22
C LEU A 312 12.09 -1.73 25.69
N SER A 313 12.92 -0.73 25.98
CA SER A 313 13.23 -0.30 27.35
C SER A 313 12.08 0.44 28.05
N ILE A 314 10.95 0.69 27.37
CA ILE A 314 9.78 1.34 27.98
C ILE A 314 9.12 0.34 28.93
N CYS A 315 9.03 0.68 30.23
CA CYS A 315 8.61 -0.27 31.26
C CYS A 315 7.17 -0.79 31.09
N THR A 316 6.25 0.03 30.59
CA THR A 316 4.83 -0.33 30.43
C THR A 316 4.51 -0.97 29.08
N LEU A 317 5.52 -1.18 28.23
CA LEU A 317 5.32 -1.68 26.88
C LEU A 317 4.88 -3.15 26.90
N GLN A 318 3.74 -3.41 26.24
CA GLN A 318 3.14 -4.74 26.16
C GLN A 318 3.34 -5.35 24.78
N ARG A 319 3.33 -4.53 23.73
CA ARG A 319 3.46 -4.98 22.34
C ARG A 319 4.19 -3.95 21.50
N LEU A 320 5.16 -4.41 20.73
CA LEU A 320 5.89 -3.60 19.76
C LEU A 320 5.91 -4.26 18.40
N VAL A 321 5.71 -3.47 17.36
CA VAL A 321 5.87 -3.93 15.98
C VAL A 321 7.05 -3.22 15.34
N TYR A 322 8.06 -4.00 14.98
CA TYR A 322 9.19 -3.55 14.17
C TYR A 322 8.89 -3.82 12.71
N SER A 323 9.12 -2.84 11.83
CA SER A 323 8.97 -3.03 10.40
C SER A 323 9.98 -2.27 9.55
N THR A 324 10.33 -2.82 8.39
CA THR A 324 11.17 -2.12 7.42
C THR A 324 10.63 -2.30 6.00
N CYS A 325 10.98 -1.34 5.15
CA CYS A 325 10.83 -1.38 3.70
C CYS A 325 12.02 -2.05 2.97
N SER A 326 12.75 -2.95 3.65
CA SER A 326 13.99 -3.55 3.15
C SER A 326 13.84 -5.05 2.90
N THR A 327 14.55 -5.54 1.88
CA THR A 327 14.73 -6.98 1.63
C THR A 327 16.00 -7.54 2.26
N PHE A 328 16.91 -6.68 2.74
CA PHE A 328 18.20 -7.09 3.31
C PHE A 328 18.06 -7.68 4.71
N GLU A 329 18.65 -8.86 4.92
CA GLU A 329 18.77 -9.51 6.22
C GLU A 329 19.39 -8.62 7.30
N ARG A 330 20.40 -7.81 6.94
CA ARG A 330 21.10 -6.89 7.85
C ARG A 330 20.21 -5.83 8.50
N GLU A 331 19.08 -5.49 7.89
CA GLU A 331 18.09 -4.54 8.42
C GLU A 331 16.88 -5.25 9.06
N ASN A 332 16.82 -6.58 8.95
CA ASN A 332 15.65 -7.38 9.26
C ASN A 332 15.97 -8.37 10.39
N GLU A 333 16.19 -9.65 10.06
CA GLU A 333 16.44 -10.70 11.05
C GLU A 333 17.72 -10.46 11.85
N ALA A 334 18.76 -9.86 11.26
CA ALA A 334 19.99 -9.57 11.99
C ALA A 334 19.76 -8.56 13.13
N VAL A 335 18.95 -7.51 12.88
CA VAL A 335 18.56 -6.53 13.91
C VAL A 335 17.72 -7.21 14.99
N VAL A 336 16.74 -8.02 14.58
CA VAL A 336 15.87 -8.75 15.52
C VAL A 336 16.67 -9.71 16.39
N GLN A 337 17.65 -10.43 15.83
CA GLN A 337 18.53 -11.33 16.59
C GLN A 337 19.34 -10.55 17.62
N GLU A 338 20.02 -9.46 17.23
CA GLU A 338 20.83 -8.64 18.14
C GLU A 338 19.99 -8.11 19.32
N VAL A 339 18.73 -7.74 19.06
CA VAL A 339 17.82 -7.27 20.11
C VAL A 339 17.32 -8.41 21.00
N LEU A 340 16.96 -9.57 20.43
CA LEU A 340 16.50 -10.71 21.22
C LEU A 340 17.60 -11.29 22.12
N ASP A 341 18.86 -11.22 21.70
CA ASP A 341 20.00 -11.64 22.53
C ASP A 341 20.05 -10.87 23.87
N GLU A 342 19.51 -9.64 23.91
CA GLU A 342 19.47 -8.79 25.10
C GLU A 342 18.09 -8.77 25.79
N TYR A 343 17.00 -8.91 25.04
CA TYR A 343 15.62 -8.73 25.54
C TYR A 343 14.78 -10.01 25.61
N SER A 344 15.34 -11.19 25.32
CA SER A 344 14.59 -12.47 25.28
C SER A 344 13.95 -12.87 26.61
N ASP A 345 14.51 -12.46 27.75
CA ASP A 345 13.91 -12.69 29.07
C ASP A 345 12.60 -11.90 29.28
N TYR A 346 12.45 -10.76 28.59
CA TYR A 346 11.31 -9.83 28.76
C TYR A 346 10.29 -9.91 27.63
N TYR A 347 10.72 -10.25 26.42
CA TYR A 347 9.88 -10.29 25.23
C TYR A 347 10.12 -11.54 24.40
N HIS A 348 9.06 -12.03 23.76
CA HIS A 348 9.11 -13.05 22.73
C HIS A 348 8.52 -12.55 21.42
N LEU A 349 8.85 -13.23 20.32
CA LEU A 349 8.22 -12.97 19.02
C LEU A 349 6.93 -13.76 18.85
N GLU A 350 5.82 -13.05 18.62
CA GLU A 350 4.52 -13.63 18.31
C GLU A 350 4.55 -14.27 16.92
N TYR A 351 3.97 -15.48 16.77
CA TYR A 351 3.66 -16.06 15.47
C TYR A 351 2.49 -15.30 14.81
N ALA A 352 2.81 -14.11 14.30
CA ALA A 352 1.84 -13.17 13.80
C ALA A 352 1.22 -13.65 12.47
N PHE A 353 -0.11 -13.51 12.37
CA PHE A 353 -0.88 -13.74 11.13
C PHE A 353 -0.55 -15.08 10.43
N PRO A 354 -0.94 -16.23 11.02
CA PRO A 354 -0.63 -17.58 10.53
C PRO A 354 -0.92 -17.83 9.04
N GLN A 355 -1.94 -17.16 8.50
CA GLN A 355 -2.37 -17.29 7.11
C GLN A 355 -1.44 -16.67 6.07
N TRP A 356 -0.45 -15.85 6.48
CA TRP A 356 0.58 -15.34 5.56
C TRP A 356 1.71 -16.34 5.41
N THR A 357 2.09 -16.71 4.19
CA THR A 357 3.03 -17.82 3.97
C THR A 357 4.48 -17.40 3.86
N HIS A 358 4.77 -16.19 3.37
CA HIS A 358 6.14 -15.68 3.28
C HIS A 358 6.65 -15.22 4.65
N ARG A 359 7.53 -16.04 5.24
CA ARG A 359 8.11 -15.82 6.57
C ARG A 359 9.53 -15.27 6.49
N GLY A 360 10.11 -14.97 7.65
CA GLY A 360 11.54 -14.67 7.78
C GLY A 360 12.42 -15.86 7.42
N MET A 361 13.73 -15.61 7.40
CA MET A 361 14.72 -16.61 7.00
C MET A 361 14.79 -17.80 7.97
N GLU A 362 14.85 -19.03 7.44
CA GLU A 362 14.89 -20.28 8.21
C GLU A 362 16.19 -20.47 9.02
N SER A 363 17.25 -19.74 8.68
CA SER A 363 18.51 -19.71 9.43
C SER A 363 18.35 -19.15 10.84
N TYR A 364 17.27 -18.41 11.10
CA TYR A 364 16.94 -17.87 12.42
C TYR A 364 15.86 -18.74 13.07
N SER A 365 16.05 -19.11 14.34
CA SER A 365 15.08 -19.93 15.10
C SER A 365 13.68 -19.29 15.17
N PHE A 366 13.63 -17.96 15.15
CA PHE A 366 12.41 -17.17 15.15
C PHE A 366 11.90 -16.81 13.75
N GLY A 367 12.57 -17.23 12.66
CA GLY A 367 12.24 -16.80 11.29
C GLY A 367 10.77 -17.01 10.91
N LYS A 368 10.17 -18.10 11.40
CA LYS A 368 8.73 -18.40 11.23
C LYS A 368 7.78 -17.37 11.86
N CYS A 369 8.21 -16.66 12.90
CA CYS A 369 7.43 -15.62 13.57
C CYS A 369 7.46 -14.28 12.83
N CYS A 370 8.47 -14.07 11.99
CA CYS A 370 8.58 -12.86 11.17
C CYS A 370 7.74 -12.97 9.88
N LEU A 371 7.32 -11.83 9.34
CA LEU A 371 6.68 -11.72 8.04
C LEU A 371 7.65 -11.09 7.03
N ARG A 372 7.74 -11.66 5.84
CA ARG A 372 8.35 -11.02 4.67
C ARG A 372 7.31 -10.82 3.59
N PHE A 373 7.52 -9.77 2.82
CA PHE A 373 6.72 -9.39 1.67
C PHE A 373 7.64 -9.22 0.47
N SER A 374 7.15 -9.53 -0.72
CA SER A 374 7.87 -9.31 -1.97
C SER A 374 6.93 -8.95 -3.12
N GLU A 375 7.50 -8.77 -4.32
CA GLU A 375 6.72 -8.59 -5.55
C GLU A 375 5.85 -9.81 -5.87
N GLU A 376 6.25 -11.02 -5.43
CA GLU A 376 5.49 -12.26 -5.62
C GLU A 376 4.17 -12.25 -4.84
N ASP A 377 4.17 -11.55 -3.70
CA ASP A 377 2.99 -11.28 -2.87
C ASP A 377 2.13 -10.14 -3.41
N LEU A 378 2.50 -9.58 -4.56
CA LEU A 378 1.90 -8.40 -5.17
C LEU A 378 1.97 -7.18 -4.25
N THR A 379 3.08 -7.00 -3.52
CA THR A 379 3.31 -5.85 -2.63
C THR A 379 4.73 -5.30 -2.79
N ASN A 380 5.05 -4.21 -2.10
CA ASN A 380 6.46 -3.85 -1.92
C ASN A 380 7.15 -4.84 -0.98
N GLY A 381 8.46 -4.98 -1.18
CA GLY A 381 9.36 -5.68 -0.26
C GLY A 381 9.29 -5.06 1.13
N PHE A 382 9.04 -5.89 2.14
CA PHE A 382 8.77 -5.43 3.50
C PHE A 382 9.09 -6.53 4.51
N PHE A 383 9.39 -6.15 5.75
CA PHE A 383 9.66 -7.04 6.86
C PHE A 383 8.90 -6.61 8.10
N ILE A 384 8.41 -7.56 8.90
CA ILE A 384 7.71 -7.29 10.16
C ILE A 384 8.10 -8.32 11.23
N ALA A 385 8.39 -7.85 12.43
CA ALA A 385 8.52 -8.66 13.64
C ALA A 385 7.64 -8.06 14.76
N VAL A 386 6.95 -8.92 15.52
CA VAL A 386 6.03 -8.51 16.60
C VAL A 386 6.56 -9.02 17.93
N PHE A 387 7.03 -8.09 18.77
CA PHE A 387 7.49 -8.36 20.13
C PHE A 387 6.32 -8.24 21.09
N VAL A 388 6.16 -9.20 21.99
CA VAL A 388 5.12 -9.23 23.02
C VAL A 388 5.77 -9.47 24.38
N SER A 389 5.38 -8.69 25.38
CA SER A 389 5.89 -8.83 26.74
C SER A 389 5.51 -10.20 27.33
N ASN A 390 6.47 -10.84 27.97
CA ASN A 390 6.29 -12.12 28.66
C ASN A 390 5.40 -11.99 29.92
N GLU A 391 5.21 -10.79 30.45
CA GLU A 391 4.36 -10.56 31.63
C GLU A 391 2.86 -10.58 31.30
N VAL A 392 2.50 -10.25 30.06
CA VAL A 392 1.10 -10.13 29.61
C VAL A 392 0.49 -11.49 29.25
N THR A 393 1.29 -12.54 29.09
CA THR A 393 0.83 -13.89 28.73
C THR A 393 0.15 -14.67 29.87
N ASN A 394 -0.01 -14.09 31.07
CA ASN A 394 -0.66 -14.75 32.20
C ASN A 394 -2.19 -14.57 32.27
N ASP A 395 -2.81 -13.78 31.39
CA ASP A 395 -4.26 -13.53 31.37
C ASP A 395 -4.92 -13.94 30.03
N ILE A 396 -4.73 -15.19 29.60
CA ILE A 396 -5.56 -15.81 28.53
C ILE A 396 -6.16 -17.13 29.01
#